data_AF-A0A6N2C2F5-F1
#
_entry.id   AF-A0A6N2C2F5-F1
#
_cell.length_a   1.000
_cell.length_b   1.000
_cell.length_c   1.000
_cell.angle_alpha   90.00
_cell.angle_beta   90.00
_cell.angle_gamma   90.00
#
_symmetry.space_group_name_H-M   'P 1'
#
loop_
_entity.id
_entity.type
_entity.pdbx_description
1 polymer ?
#
loop_
_entity_poly.entity_id
_entity_poly.type
_entity_poly.pdbx_seq_one_letter_code
_entity_poly.pdbx_strand_id
1 'polypeptide(L)'
;MASNNLPLNPPFTFTGENYQIWSVKMQAFLEGYELRETVMKDKPLAALPANPTLAQTKSNNDEKAKKSKAKSLMQNDVADTVFSRIVACITAEEAWD
;
A
#
# COMPACT_ATOMS: atom_id res chain seq x y z
N MET A 1 14.78 12.78 -11.75
CA MET A 1 14.13 12.05 -10.65
C MET A 1 14.59 10.61 -10.76
N ALA A 2 15.35 10.11 -9.78
CA ALA A 2 15.85 8.75 -9.83
C ALA A 2 14.64 7.80 -9.82
N SER A 3 14.50 6.98 -10.88
CA SER A 3 13.68 5.79 -10.79
C SER A 3 14.40 4.87 -9.82
N ASN A 4 13.95 4.85 -8.57
CA ASN A 4 14.37 3.82 -7.65
C ASN A 4 13.75 2.52 -8.16
N ASN A 5 14.55 1.71 -8.87
CA ASN A 5 14.21 0.36 -9.34
C ASN A 5 14.10 -0.64 -8.17
N LEU A 6 13.57 -0.21 -7.02
CA LEU A 6 13.31 -1.10 -5.91
C LEU A 6 12.21 -2.10 -6.36
N PRO A 7 12.36 -3.39 -6.07
CA PRO A 7 11.39 -4.41 -6.45
C PRO A 7 10.07 -4.17 -5.73
N LEU A 8 8.97 -4.13 -6.50
CA LEU A 8 7.62 -3.84 -5.98
C LEU A 8 7.15 -4.83 -4.91
N ASN A 9 7.74 -6.02 -4.92
CA ASN A 9 7.46 -7.09 -3.96
C ASN A 9 8.45 -6.99 -2.80
N PRO A 10 7.97 -6.80 -1.57
CA PRO A 10 8.84 -6.85 -0.40
C PRO A 10 9.57 -8.18 -0.33
N PRO A 11 10.84 -8.21 0.12
CA PRO A 11 11.59 -9.46 0.29
C PRO A 11 11.17 -10.22 1.56
N PHE A 12 10.01 -9.91 2.10
CA PHE A 12 9.43 -10.51 3.29
C PHE A 12 7.93 -10.69 3.07
N THR A 13 7.32 -11.58 3.85
CA THR A 13 5.89 -11.88 3.76
C THR A 13 5.36 -12.11 5.17
N PHE A 14 4.20 -11.53 5.48
CA PHE A 14 3.49 -11.78 6.72
C PHE A 14 2.77 -13.12 6.65
N THR A 15 3.20 -14.07 7.48
CA THR A 15 2.61 -15.42 7.56
C THR A 15 1.61 -15.56 8.71
N GLY A 16 1.31 -14.48 9.44
CA GLY A 16 0.56 -14.50 10.70
C GLY A 16 1.45 -14.57 11.94
N GLU A 17 2.73 -14.87 11.77
CA GLU A 17 3.72 -14.96 12.86
C GLU A 17 4.70 -13.79 12.84
N ASN A 18 5.37 -13.55 13.98
CA ASN A 18 6.44 -12.54 14.10
C ASN A 18 6.03 -11.12 13.70
N TYR A 19 4.78 -10.73 14.00
CA TYR A 19 4.23 -9.42 13.65
C TYR A 19 5.16 -8.25 13.97
N GLN A 20 5.85 -8.28 15.13
CA GLN A 20 6.78 -7.22 15.54
C GLN A 20 7.97 -7.05 14.58
N ILE A 21 8.53 -8.16 14.08
CA ILE A 21 9.64 -8.11 13.12
C ILE A 21 9.13 -7.66 11.76
N TRP A 22 7.98 -8.20 11.36
CA TRP A 22 7.32 -7.87 10.10
C TRP A 22 6.96 -6.37 10.02
N SER A 23 6.34 -5.82 11.07
CA SER A 23 5.87 -4.44 11.10
C SER A 23 7.02 -3.43 10.96
N VAL A 24 8.15 -3.69 11.62
CA VAL A 24 9.37 -2.87 11.50
C VAL A 24 9.93 -2.93 10.08
N LYS A 25 9.99 -4.11 9.46
CA LYS A 25 10.44 -4.27 8.06
C LYS A 25 9.51 -3.56 7.08
N MET A 26 8.20 -3.72 7.25
CA MET A 26 7.17 -3.06 6.43
C MET A 26 7.27 -1.53 6.55
N GLN A 27 7.43 -0.99 7.76
CA GLN A 27 7.58 0.44 7.96
C GLN A 27 8.81 1.00 7.24
N ALA A 28 9.98 0.36 7.41
CA ALA A 28 11.20 0.79 6.74
C ALA A 28 11.09 0.72 5.21
N PHE A 29 10.40 -0.31 4.69
CA PHE A 29 10.14 -0.45 3.25
C PHE A 29 9.23 0.67 2.74
N LEU A 30 8.12 0.96 3.40
CA LEU A 30 7.20 2.04 3.01
C LEU A 30 7.86 3.43 3.06
N GLU A 31 8.77 3.67 4.00
CA GLU A 31 9.57 4.90 4.07
C GLU A 31 10.49 5.04 2.86
N GLY A 32 11.20 3.98 2.46
CA GLY A 32 12.08 3.98 1.28
C GLY A 32 11.34 4.23 -0.05
N TYR A 33 10.04 3.98 -0.11
CA TYR A 33 9.19 4.23 -1.27
C TYR A 33 8.36 5.51 -1.19
N GLU A 34 8.49 6.29 -0.12
CA GLU A 34 7.64 7.45 0.16
C GLU A 34 6.13 7.10 0.20
N LEU A 35 5.78 5.85 0.52
CA LEU A 35 4.41 5.33 0.53
C LEU A 35 3.78 5.33 1.91
N ARG A 36 4.56 5.56 2.98
CA ARG A 36 4.07 5.56 4.37
C ARG A 36 2.83 6.43 4.55
N GLU A 37 2.88 7.68 4.08
CA GLU A 37 1.76 8.62 4.16
C GLU A 37 0.55 8.18 3.31
N THR A 38 0.81 7.61 2.13
CA THR A 38 -0.25 7.10 1.23
C THR A 38 -1.01 5.95 1.88
N VAL A 39 -0.30 5.03 2.55
CA VAL A 39 -0.90 3.91 3.28
C VAL A 39 -1.65 4.40 4.53
N MET A 40 -1.05 5.30 5.31
CA MET A 40 -1.62 5.70 6.61
C MET A 40 -2.85 6.62 6.48
N LYS A 41 -2.87 7.52 5.50
CA LYS A 41 -3.91 8.56 5.41
C LYS A 41 -5.01 8.26 4.41
N ASP A 42 -4.78 7.33 3.47
CA ASP A 42 -5.62 7.03 2.29
C ASP A 42 -6.51 8.19 1.82
N LYS A 43 -5.92 9.37 1.58
CA LYS A 43 -6.70 10.57 1.27
C LYS A 43 -7.41 10.41 -0.07
N PRO A 44 -8.71 10.70 -0.21
CA PRO A 44 -9.39 10.66 -1.50
C PRO A 44 -8.64 11.47 -2.56
N LEU A 45 -8.58 10.97 -3.79
CA LEU A 45 -8.04 11.77 -4.89
C LEU A 45 -8.94 12.98 -5.09
N ALA A 46 -8.33 14.16 -5.22
CA ALA A 46 -9.07 15.37 -5.51
C ALA A 46 -9.76 15.25 -6.89
N ALA A 47 -11.02 15.67 -6.97
CA ALA A 47 -11.69 15.76 -8.25
C ALA A 47 -10.97 16.79 -9.15
N LEU A 48 -10.73 16.41 -10.40
CA LEU A 48 -10.20 17.35 -11.40
C LEU A 48 -11.29 18.38 -11.74
N PRO A 49 -10.93 19.65 -11.99
CA PRO A 49 -11.87 20.65 -12.49
C PRO A 49 -12.35 20.30 -13.91
N ALA A 50 -13.41 20.94 -14.40
CA ALA A 50 -14.00 20.66 -15.70
C ALA A 50 -13.02 20.81 -16.89
N ASN A 51 -12.05 21.72 -16.78
CA ASN A 51 -10.97 21.93 -17.76
C ASN A 51 -9.61 21.86 -17.04
N PRO A 52 -9.09 20.66 -16.77
CA PRO A 52 -7.84 20.50 -16.05
C PRO A 52 -6.65 20.85 -16.95
N THR A 53 -5.62 21.44 -16.36
CA THR A 53 -4.34 21.60 -17.04
C THR A 53 -3.63 20.26 -17.20
N LEU A 54 -2.68 20.18 -18.14
CA LEU A 54 -1.83 18.99 -18.29
C LEU A 54 -1.09 18.66 -16.98
N ALA A 55 -0.64 19.68 -16.26
CA ALA A 55 0.03 19.53 -14.97
C ALA A 55 -0.88 18.91 -13.89
N GLN A 56 -2.15 19.35 -13.82
CA GLN A 56 -3.14 18.79 -12.90
C GLN A 56 -3.46 17.33 -13.25
N THR A 57 -3.64 17.03 -14.54
CA THR A 57 -3.90 15.66 -15.01
C THR A 57 -2.73 14.73 -14.67
N LYS A 58 -1.50 15.18 -14.92
CA LYS A 58 -0.29 14.41 -14.62
C LYS A 58 -0.17 14.14 -13.11
N SER A 59 -0.30 15.17 -12.28
CA SER A 59 -0.22 15.02 -10.82
C SER A 59 -1.29 14.08 -10.28
N ASN A 60 -2.54 14.17 -10.77
CA ASN A 60 -3.59 13.24 -10.38
C ASN A 60 -3.28 11.79 -10.78
N ASN A 61 -2.72 11.57 -11.97
CA ASN A 61 -2.33 10.24 -12.43
C ASN A 61 -1.17 9.67 -11.61
N ASP A 62 -0.19 10.49 -11.25
CA ASP A 62 0.95 10.10 -10.41
C ASP A 62 0.46 9.70 -9.00
N GLU A 63 -0.46 10.46 -8.39
CA GLU A 63 -1.07 10.11 -7.12
C GLU A 63 -1.91 8.82 -7.19
N LYS A 64 -2.67 8.64 -8.28
CA LYS A 64 -3.42 7.40 -8.53
C LYS A 64 -2.47 6.19 -8.65
N ALA A 65 -1.36 6.34 -9.37
CA ALA A 65 -0.35 5.30 -9.49
C ALA A 65 0.30 4.99 -8.14
N LYS A 66 0.62 6.02 -7.34
CA LYS A 66 1.18 5.89 -5.99
C LYS A 66 0.26 5.11 -5.06
N LYS A 67 -1.04 5.42 -5.05
CA LYS A 67 -2.08 4.66 -4.32
C LYS A 67 -2.19 3.22 -4.78
N SER A 68 -2.23 2.97 -6.09
CA SER A 68 -2.30 1.62 -6.65
C SER A 68 -1.07 0.79 -6.25
N LYS A 69 0.11 1.41 -6.25
CA LYS A 69 1.36 0.78 -5.83
C LYS A 69 1.33 0.43 -4.34
N ALA A 70 0.91 1.35 -3.48
CA ALA A 70 0.74 1.10 -2.05
C ALA A 70 -0.19 -0.09 -1.79
N LYS A 71 -1.35 -0.12 -2.44
CA LYS A 71 -2.31 -1.22 -2.31
C LYS A 71 -1.72 -2.56 -2.76
N SER A 72 -1.06 -2.58 -3.92
CA SER A 72 -0.46 -3.81 -4.45
C SER A 72 0.62 -4.35 -3.50
N LEU A 73 1.47 -3.47 -2.96
CA LEU A 73 2.51 -3.83 -2.00
C LEU A 73 1.93 -4.46 -0.74
N MET A 74 0.90 -3.85 -0.15
CA MET A 74 0.24 -4.43 1.04
C MET A 74 -0.40 -5.79 0.76
N GLN A 75 -0.97 -5.98 -0.42
CA GLN A 75 -1.59 -7.25 -0.81
C GLN A 75 -0.56 -8.36 -1.07
N ASN A 76 0.56 -8.04 -1.71
CA ASN A 76 1.61 -9.02 -2.04
C ASN A 76 2.46 -9.42 -0.83
N ASP A 77 2.48 -8.57 0.20
CA ASP A 77 3.27 -8.79 1.39
C ASP A 77 2.60 -9.72 2.40
N VAL A 78 1.33 -10.06 2.22
CA VAL A 78 0.59 -10.96 3.11
C VAL A 78 0.50 -12.34 2.46
N ALA A 79 0.80 -13.41 3.20
CA ALA A 79 0.67 -14.76 2.68
C ALA A 79 -0.78 -15.06 2.31
N ASP A 80 -1.00 -15.79 1.21
CA ASP A 80 -2.34 -16.16 0.73
C ASP A 80 -3.21 -16.84 1.79
N THR A 81 -2.58 -17.61 2.68
CA THR A 81 -3.26 -18.28 3.80
C THR A 81 -3.83 -17.29 4.81
N VAL A 82 -3.08 -16.23 5.13
CA VAL A 82 -3.54 -15.14 6.01
C VAL A 82 -4.59 -14.30 5.30
N PHE A 83 -4.36 -13.94 4.03
CA PHE A 83 -5.31 -13.18 3.24
C PHE A 83 -6.66 -13.89 3.12
N SER A 84 -6.64 -15.20 2.83
CA SER A 84 -7.85 -16.02 2.74
C SER A 84 -8.61 -16.10 4.06
N ARG A 85 -7.89 -16.17 5.19
CA ARG A 85 -8.51 -16.11 6.53
C ARG A 85 -9.22 -14.78 6.75
N ILE A 86 -8.55 -13.66 6.51
CA ILE A 86 -9.12 -12.31 6.67
C ILE A 86 -10.37 -12.13 5.81
N VAL A 87 -10.35 -12.60 4.56
CA VAL A 87 -11.51 -12.49 3.64
C VAL A 87 -12.69 -13.37 4.07
N ALA A 88 -12.43 -14.45 4.81
CA ALA A 88 -13.47 -15.33 5.34
C ALA A 88 -14.11 -14.78 6.64
N CYS A 89 -13.47 -13.83 7.32
CA CYS A 89 -14.01 -13.18 8.51
C CYS A 89 -15.20 -12.29 8.16
N ILE A 90 -16.26 -12.36 8.96
CA ILE A 90 -17.49 -11.58 8.79
C ILE A 90 -17.37 -10.26 9.57
N THR A 91 -16.67 -10.30 10.71
CA THR A 91 -16.47 -9.16 11.60
C THR A 91 -15.01 -8.75 11.66
N ALA A 92 -14.77 -7.51 12.10
CA ALA A 92 -13.42 -7.02 12.34
C ALA A 92 -12.74 -7.76 13.51
N GLU A 93 -13.50 -8.16 14.53
CA GLU A 93 -12.99 -8.94 15.67
C GLU A 93 -12.41 -10.28 15.20
N GLU A 94 -13.17 -11.03 14.39
CA GLU A 94 -12.71 -12.28 13.77
C GLU A 94 -11.48 -12.10 12.88
N ALA A 95 -11.29 -10.91 12.29
CA ALA A 95 -10.12 -10.62 11.45
C ALA A 95 -8.87 -10.23 12.25
N TRP A 96 -9.04 -9.80 13.51
CA TRP A 96 -7.95 -9.39 14.40
C TRP A 96 -7.48 -10.50 15.34
N ASP A 97 -8.35 -11.46 15.64
CA ASP A 97 -8.02 -12.71 16.36
C ASP A 97 -7.17 -13.69 15.51
#